data_AF-A0A957Z0X8-F1
#
_entry.id   AF-A0A957Z0X8-F1
#
_cell.length_a   1.000
_cell.length_b   1.000
_cell.length_c   1.000
_cell.angle_alpha   90.00
_cell.angle_beta   90.00
_cell.angle_gamma   90.00
#
_symmetry.space_group_name_H-M   'P 1'
#
loop_
_entity.id
_entity.type
_entity.pdbx_description
1 polymer ?
#
loop_
_entity_poly.entity_id
_entity_poly.type
_entity_poly.pdbx_seq_one_letter_code
_entity_poly.pdbx_strand_id
1 'polypeptide(L)'
;RYFLPLAPMVALVGGWAASRVTHLHHPPQMADGAGPNSTGRVPLRGTAGRLIPVVLLGALLVSAVQPAWAAAQGRVPIGGDHGAQQGLEEAMAYVADRTADPARRPLVLYHDVLGWQSHFYLFAPVAAQRVELRWFSSSTYLADNIEKSAGTRAFYIQADWAVQTDLAQRLTMRGLALHQRLRSGHVTVYEVTAATNACSWCVCAAPRDGRSRNGQTQTAGDESTMGAFGWPILGAARGAPGSMTLGVPW
;
A
#
# COMPACT_ATOMS: atom_id res chain seq x y z
N ARG A 1 -8.10 5.34 13.33
CA ARG A 1 -9.17 4.60 14.04
C ARG A 1 -8.67 3.69 15.17
N TYR A 2 -7.37 3.38 15.30
CA TYR A 2 -6.86 2.44 16.30
C TYR A 2 -6.69 2.97 17.74
N PHE A 3 -6.83 4.27 18.00
CA PHE A 3 -6.84 4.82 19.36
C PHE A 3 -8.22 4.90 20.01
N LEU A 4 -9.30 4.68 19.26
CA LEU A 4 -10.66 4.60 19.80
C LEU A 4 -10.82 3.57 20.93
N PRO A 5 -10.24 2.35 20.86
CA PRO A 5 -10.34 1.41 21.98
C PRO A 5 -9.47 1.79 23.19
N LEU A 6 -8.45 2.66 23.02
CA LEU A 6 -7.63 3.15 24.13
C LEU A 6 -8.22 4.39 24.81
N ALA A 7 -9.04 5.17 24.11
CA ALA A 7 -9.75 6.32 24.66
C ALA A 7 -10.49 6.02 25.99
N PRO A 8 -11.28 4.93 26.13
CA PRO A 8 -11.94 4.62 27.40
C PRO A 8 -10.95 4.23 28.50
N MET A 9 -9.84 3.54 28.17
CA MET A 9 -8.80 3.20 29.15
C MET A 9 -8.09 4.46 29.68
N VAL A 10 -7.73 5.38 28.79
CA VAL A 10 -7.11 6.66 29.17
C VAL A 10 -8.08 7.52 29.96
N ALA A 11 -9.36 7.56 29.58
CA ALA A 11 -10.41 8.28 30.32
C ALA A 11 -10.65 7.68 31.71
N LEU A 12 -10.63 6.35 31.85
CA LEU A 12 -10.76 5.66 33.14
C LEU A 12 -9.58 5.96 34.05
N VAL A 13 -8.35 5.86 33.55
CA VAL A 13 -7.14 6.17 34.32
C VAL A 13 -7.12 7.65 34.70
N GLY A 14 -7.46 8.54 33.77
CA GLY A 14 -7.58 9.98 34.03
C GLY A 14 -8.64 10.31 35.07
N GLY A 15 -9.83 9.72 34.97
CA GLY A 15 -10.94 9.90 35.92
C GLY A 15 -10.63 9.33 37.30
N TRP A 16 -9.97 8.17 37.37
CA TRP A 16 -9.52 7.57 38.63
C TRP A 16 -8.46 8.44 39.32
N ALA A 17 -7.48 8.95 38.57
CA ALA A 17 -6.47 9.85 39.09
C ALA A 17 -7.09 11.16 39.61
N ALA A 18 -8.03 11.75 38.86
CA ALA A 18 -8.75 12.96 39.28
C ALA A 18 -9.57 12.73 40.56
N SER A 19 -10.26 11.59 40.68
CA SER A 19 -11.03 11.22 41.88
C SER A 19 -10.18 11.06 43.14
N ARG A 20 -8.94 10.54 43.01
CA ARG A 20 -8.01 10.45 44.15
C ARG A 20 -7.52 11.81 44.63
N VAL A 21 -7.41 12.78 43.73
CA VAL A 21 -7.03 14.16 44.09
C VAL A 21 -8.17 14.87 44.84
N THR A 22 -9.42 14.70 44.41
CA THR A 22 -10.57 15.38 45.07
C THR A 22 -10.88 14.81 46.46
N HIS A 23 -10.68 13.51 46.69
CA HIS A 23 -10.87 12.89 48.01
C HIS A 23 -9.92 13.39 49.09
N LEU A 24 -8.79 13.99 48.71
CA LEU A 24 -7.82 14.57 49.65
C LEU A 24 -8.22 15.95 50.18
N HIS A 25 -9.28 16.57 49.63
CA HIS A 25 -9.76 17.89 50.04
C HIS A 25 -10.97 17.88 50.97
N HIS A 26 -11.53 16.72 51.29
CA HIS A 26 -12.52 16.63 52.37
C HIS A 26 -11.75 16.44 53.69
N PRO A 27 -11.65 17.47 54.56
CA PRO A 27 -11.15 17.24 55.90
C PRO A 27 -12.03 16.18 56.55
N PRO A 28 -11.46 15.22 57.30
CA PRO A 28 -12.26 14.27 58.05
C PRO A 28 -13.19 15.09 58.94
N GLN A 29 -14.49 14.95 58.71
CA GLN A 29 -15.52 15.52 59.54
C GLN A 29 -15.26 14.92 60.93
N MET A 30 -14.74 15.74 61.86
CA MET A 30 -14.44 15.27 63.20
C MET A 30 -15.75 14.80 63.80
N ALA A 31 -15.89 13.48 63.94
CA ALA A 31 -16.92 12.90 64.76
C ALA A 31 -16.61 13.31 66.20
N ASP A 32 -17.40 14.23 66.73
CA ASP A 32 -17.38 14.66 68.12
C ASP A 32 -17.60 13.43 69.03
N GLY A 33 -16.51 12.87 69.56
CA GLY A 33 -16.59 11.76 70.50
C GLY A 33 -15.33 10.92 70.58
N ALA A 34 -14.22 11.47 71.08
CA ALA A 34 -13.08 10.67 71.52
C ALA A 34 -12.48 11.21 72.82
N GLY A 35 -12.48 10.34 73.83
CA GLY A 35 -12.05 10.58 75.20
C GLY A 35 -10.55 10.85 75.39
N PRO A 36 -10.17 11.26 76.61
CA PRO A 36 -8.94 12.03 76.89
C PRO A 36 -7.58 11.31 76.86
N ASN A 37 -7.46 10.03 76.45
CA ASN A 37 -6.21 9.26 76.68
C ASN A 37 -5.57 8.64 75.42
N SER A 38 -5.34 9.42 74.36
CA SER A 38 -4.43 8.98 73.29
C SER A 38 -3.30 9.99 73.07
N THR A 39 -2.09 9.61 73.50
CA THR A 39 -0.85 10.35 73.26
C THR A 39 -0.51 10.27 71.76
N GLY A 40 -1.09 11.21 71.02
CA GLY A 40 -1.03 11.30 69.57
C GLY A 40 0.34 11.67 69.03
N ARG A 41 0.99 10.71 68.37
CA ARG A 41 1.97 11.03 67.33
C ARG A 41 1.20 11.21 66.02
N VAL A 42 1.00 12.46 65.63
CA VAL A 42 0.46 12.80 64.31
C VAL A 42 1.49 12.36 63.26
N PRO A 43 1.18 11.42 62.35
CA PRO A 43 2.12 11.06 61.30
C PRO A 43 2.28 12.28 60.39
N LEU A 44 3.48 12.87 60.39
CA LEU A 44 3.93 13.86 59.41
C LEU A 44 3.99 13.19 58.03
N ARG A 45 2.83 13.02 57.40
CA ARG A 45 2.72 12.53 56.03
C ARG A 45 3.10 13.69 55.12
N GLY A 46 4.40 13.76 54.80
CA GLY A 46 5.03 14.88 54.09
C GLY A 46 4.32 15.27 52.79
N THR A 47 4.18 16.58 52.61
CA THR A 47 3.62 17.26 51.43
C THR A 47 4.29 16.85 50.10
N ALA A 48 5.53 16.36 50.15
CA ALA A 48 6.28 15.89 48.99
C ALA A 48 5.56 14.78 48.19
N GLY A 49 4.74 13.94 48.84
CA GLY A 49 4.00 12.87 48.15
C GLY A 49 2.89 13.37 47.22
N ARG A 50 2.49 14.65 47.30
CA ARG A 50 1.36 15.20 46.53
C ARG A 50 1.76 15.79 45.17
N LEU A 51 3.01 16.22 44.99
CA LEU A 51 3.47 16.85 43.76
C LEU A 51 3.82 15.83 42.66
N ILE A 52 4.32 14.66 43.06
CA ILE A 52 4.77 13.60 42.15
C ILE A 52 3.69 13.19 41.12
N PRO A 53 2.43 12.87 41.49
CA PRO A 53 1.43 12.44 40.51
C PRO A 53 1.03 13.57 39.54
N VAL A 54 1.01 14.83 39.98
CA VAL A 54 0.68 15.98 39.13
C VAL A 54 1.77 16.19 38.08
N VAL A 55 3.04 16.08 38.48
CA VAL A 55 4.18 16.18 37.57
C VAL A 55 4.17 15.03 36.56
N LEU A 56 3.90 13.79 36.99
CA LEU A 56 3.82 12.64 36.09
C LEU A 56 2.67 12.77 35.08
N LEU A 57 1.49 13.23 35.52
CA LEU A 57 0.36 13.46 34.63
C LEU A 57 0.66 14.59 33.63
N GLY A 58 1.27 15.69 34.09
CA GLY A 58 1.69 16.79 33.22
C GLY A 58 2.71 16.32 32.18
N ALA A 59 3.72 15.56 32.59
CA ALA A 59 4.71 14.98 31.68
C ALA A 59 4.07 14.02 30.66
N LEU A 60 3.14 13.17 31.10
CA LEU A 60 2.41 12.27 30.22
C LEU A 60 1.60 13.06 29.17
N LEU A 61 0.84 14.07 29.59
CA LEU A 61 0.05 14.91 28.68
C LEU A 61 0.95 15.64 27.67
N VAL A 62 2.07 16.22 28.11
CA VAL A 62 3.03 16.89 27.23
C VAL A 62 3.63 15.90 26.22
N SER A 63 4.00 14.69 26.65
CA SER A 63 4.53 13.66 25.76
C SER A 63 3.51 13.17 24.72
N ALA A 64 2.21 13.27 25.02
CA ALA A 64 1.13 12.89 24.12
C ALA A 64 0.75 13.97 23.10
N VAL A 65 1.18 15.24 23.28
CA VAL A 65 0.84 16.34 22.36
C VAL A 65 1.35 16.07 20.96
N GLN A 66 2.63 15.67 20.82
CA GLN A 66 3.24 15.46 19.51
C GLN A 66 2.58 14.32 18.70
N PRO A 67 2.37 13.10 19.26
CA PRO A 67 1.65 12.05 18.54
C PRO A 67 0.19 12.39 18.27
N ALA A 68 -0.50 13.09 19.19
CA ALA A 68 -1.88 13.55 18.97
C ALA A 68 -1.96 14.57 17.82
N TRP A 69 -1.01 15.49 17.76
CA TRP A 69 -0.91 16.48 16.68
C TRP A 69 -0.63 15.82 15.32
N ALA A 70 0.32 14.90 15.27
CA ALA A 70 0.58 14.12 14.05
C ALA A 70 -0.66 13.33 13.61
N ALA A 71 -1.39 12.73 14.56
CA ALA A 71 -2.62 12.01 14.27
C ALA A 71 -3.72 12.91 13.72
N ALA A 72 -3.89 14.11 14.31
CA ALA A 72 -4.86 15.10 13.86
C ALA A 72 -4.58 15.61 12.45
N GLN A 73 -3.30 15.66 12.04
CA GLN A 73 -2.89 16.00 10.69
C GLN A 73 -3.01 14.84 9.69
N GLY A 74 -3.55 13.68 10.10
CA GLY A 74 -3.60 12.49 9.27
C GLY A 74 -2.22 11.90 8.95
N ARG A 75 -1.16 12.36 9.63
CA ARG A 75 0.22 11.89 9.47
C ARG A 75 0.50 10.60 10.23
N VAL A 76 -0.49 10.07 10.95
CA VAL A 76 -0.39 8.76 11.60
C VAL A 76 -0.95 7.72 10.64
N PRO A 77 -0.10 6.87 10.04
CA PRO A 77 -0.54 5.85 9.10
C PRO A 77 -1.54 4.89 9.76
N ILE A 78 -2.48 4.36 8.97
CA ILE A 78 -3.55 3.47 9.45
C ILE A 78 -3.14 2.02 9.17
N GLY A 79 -2.69 1.26 10.19
CA GLY A 79 -2.48 -0.20 10.10
C GLY A 79 -1.20 -0.69 10.78
N GLY A 80 -1.33 -1.51 11.83
CA GLY A 80 -0.29 -1.85 12.83
C GLY A 80 1.03 -2.50 12.40
N ASP A 81 1.33 -2.62 11.10
CA ASP A 81 2.56 -3.24 10.58
C ASP A 81 3.60 -2.17 10.15
N HIS A 82 3.66 -1.08 10.90
CA HIS A 82 4.15 0.23 10.45
C HIS A 82 5.63 0.31 10.06
N GLY A 83 6.50 -0.51 10.63
CA GLY A 83 7.90 -0.58 10.18
C GLY A 83 8.00 -1.11 8.76
N ALA A 84 7.19 -2.11 8.43
CA ALA A 84 7.25 -2.85 7.17
C ALA A 84 6.87 -2.01 5.93
N GLN A 85 6.20 -0.87 6.14
CA GLN A 85 5.76 0.04 5.07
C GLN A 85 6.56 1.35 5.02
N GLN A 86 7.62 1.49 5.81
CA GLN A 86 8.47 2.68 5.74
C GLN A 86 8.98 2.88 4.31
N GLY A 87 8.76 4.08 3.76
CA GLY A 87 9.14 4.43 2.39
C GLY A 87 8.06 4.25 1.32
N LEU A 88 6.88 3.74 1.70
CA LEU A 88 5.77 3.53 0.76
C LEU A 88 5.21 4.86 0.22
N GLU A 89 5.13 5.90 1.05
CA GLU A 89 4.64 7.21 0.62
C GLU A 89 5.56 7.81 -0.46
N GLU A 90 6.88 7.78 -0.24
CA GLU A 90 7.86 8.24 -1.22
C GLU A 90 7.85 7.40 -2.49
N ALA A 91 7.65 6.09 -2.38
CA ALA A 91 7.50 5.20 -3.52
C ALA A 91 6.25 5.53 -4.37
N MET A 92 5.12 5.82 -3.73
CA MET A 92 3.89 6.21 -4.43
C MET A 92 4.00 7.60 -5.04
N ALA A 93 4.58 8.57 -4.32
CA ALA A 93 4.86 9.90 -4.83
C ALA A 93 5.77 9.84 -6.07
N TYR A 94 6.80 8.99 -6.02
CA TYR A 94 7.66 8.74 -7.18
C TYR A 94 6.85 8.29 -8.40
N VAL A 95 5.94 7.31 -8.27
CA VAL A 95 5.09 6.88 -9.39
C VAL A 95 4.14 7.98 -9.85
N ALA A 96 3.51 8.70 -8.92
CA ALA A 96 2.59 9.80 -9.22
C ALA A 96 3.26 10.91 -10.06
N ASP A 97 4.49 11.30 -9.72
CA ASP A 97 5.25 12.31 -10.48
C ASP A 97 5.46 11.91 -11.94
N ARG A 98 5.61 10.61 -12.23
CA ARG A 98 5.79 10.11 -13.61
C ARG A 98 4.50 10.18 -14.44
N THR A 99 3.38 10.54 -13.82
CA THR A 99 2.04 10.65 -14.41
C THR A 99 1.56 12.10 -14.47
N ALA A 100 2.40 13.05 -14.04
CA ALA A 100 2.08 14.47 -14.03
C ALA A 100 1.84 15.02 -15.44
N ASP A 101 2.58 14.51 -16.43
CA ASP A 101 2.48 14.90 -17.84
C ASP A 101 1.31 14.17 -18.54
N PRO A 102 0.21 14.87 -18.87
CA PRO A 102 -0.96 14.26 -19.50
C PRO A 102 -0.75 13.88 -20.97
N ALA A 103 0.31 14.36 -21.62
CA ALA A 103 0.63 13.99 -23.01
C ALA A 103 1.29 12.62 -23.11
N ARG A 104 1.76 12.05 -22.00
CA ARG A 104 2.37 10.73 -21.96
C ARG A 104 1.29 9.64 -21.94
N ARG A 105 1.65 8.49 -22.53
CA ARG A 105 0.83 7.29 -22.42
C ARG A 105 0.67 6.90 -20.94
N PRO A 106 -0.50 6.37 -20.54
CA PRO A 106 -0.69 5.81 -19.21
C PRO A 106 0.39 4.78 -18.89
N LEU A 107 0.84 4.75 -17.64
CA LEU A 107 1.72 3.69 -17.14
C LEU A 107 0.89 2.63 -16.42
N VAL A 108 1.41 1.41 -16.40
CA VAL A 108 0.82 0.30 -15.62
C VAL A 108 1.66 0.13 -14.37
N LEU A 109 1.02 0.20 -13.21
CA LEU A 109 1.62 -0.17 -11.93
C LEU A 109 1.10 -1.55 -11.54
N TYR A 110 2.02 -2.51 -11.56
CA TYR A 110 1.75 -3.86 -11.12
C TYR A 110 1.84 -3.95 -9.60
N HIS A 111 0.83 -4.56 -8.98
CA HIS A 111 0.77 -4.73 -7.54
C HIS A 111 0.28 -6.14 -7.14
N ASP A 112 0.67 -6.57 -5.95
CA ASP A 112 0.19 -7.78 -5.27
C ASP A 112 -0.39 -7.40 -3.89
N VAL A 113 0.44 -7.46 -2.85
CA VAL A 113 0.11 -7.23 -1.43
C VAL A 113 -0.12 -5.75 -1.11
N LEU A 114 0.36 -4.83 -1.95
CA LEU A 114 0.23 -3.38 -1.76
C LEU A 114 -0.97 -2.77 -2.52
N GLY A 115 -1.93 -3.60 -2.96
CA GLY A 115 -3.05 -3.15 -3.80
C GLY A 115 -3.87 -2.02 -3.17
N TRP A 116 -4.36 -2.23 -1.95
CA TRP A 116 -5.18 -1.23 -1.26
C TRP A 116 -4.44 0.11 -1.07
N GLN A 117 -3.17 0.05 -0.65
CA GLN A 117 -2.35 1.23 -0.45
C GLN A 117 -2.10 1.96 -1.78
N SER A 118 -1.84 1.21 -2.86
CA SER A 118 -1.66 1.78 -4.20
C SER A 118 -2.92 2.54 -4.65
N HIS A 119 -4.10 1.95 -4.46
CA HIS A 119 -5.39 2.60 -4.76
C HIS A 119 -5.60 3.89 -3.95
N PHE A 120 -5.23 3.88 -2.67
CA PHE A 120 -5.36 5.04 -1.80
C PHE A 120 -4.44 6.20 -2.23
N TYR A 121 -3.14 5.94 -2.40
CA TYR A 121 -2.18 6.99 -2.72
C TYR A 121 -2.27 7.48 -4.17
N LEU A 122 -2.65 6.60 -5.10
CA LEU A 122 -2.76 6.93 -6.53
C LEU A 122 -4.20 7.19 -6.96
N PHE A 123 -5.10 7.50 -6.02
CA PHE A 123 -6.51 7.74 -6.31
C PHE A 123 -6.72 8.75 -7.45
N ALA A 124 -6.07 9.92 -7.38
CA ALA A 124 -6.22 10.95 -8.40
C ALA A 124 -5.64 10.55 -9.77
N PRO A 125 -4.40 10.03 -9.87
CA PRO A 125 -3.87 9.48 -11.13
C PRO A 125 -4.72 8.36 -11.75
N VAL A 126 -5.29 7.47 -10.92
CA VAL A 126 -6.16 6.37 -11.37
C VAL A 126 -7.50 6.91 -11.87
N ALA A 127 -8.13 7.82 -11.14
CA ALA A 127 -9.38 8.47 -11.56
C ALA A 127 -9.21 9.24 -12.88
N ALA A 128 -8.03 9.83 -13.10
CA ALA A 128 -7.66 10.51 -14.34
C ALA A 128 -7.14 9.57 -15.45
N GLN A 129 -7.19 8.25 -15.26
CA GLN A 129 -6.72 7.23 -16.22
C GLN A 129 -5.25 7.40 -16.66
N ARG A 130 -4.39 7.99 -15.82
CA ARG A 130 -2.95 8.15 -16.10
C ARG A 130 -2.12 7.00 -15.56
N VAL A 131 -2.68 6.26 -14.60
CA VAL A 131 -2.14 5.03 -14.05
C VAL A 131 -3.20 3.94 -14.16
N GLU A 132 -2.82 2.80 -14.72
CA GLU A 132 -3.58 1.57 -14.60
C GLU A 132 -2.98 0.74 -13.46
N LEU A 133 -3.78 0.42 -12.44
CA LEU A 133 -3.40 -0.52 -11.40
C LEU A 133 -3.74 -1.92 -11.87
N ARG A 134 -2.73 -2.80 -11.96
CA ARG A 134 -2.93 -4.17 -12.43
C ARG A 134 -2.44 -5.16 -11.39
N TRP A 135 -3.36 -5.97 -10.87
CA TRP A 135 -3.02 -7.05 -9.96
C TRP A 135 -2.34 -8.20 -10.71
N PHE A 136 -1.39 -8.88 -10.06
CA PHE A 136 -0.78 -10.12 -10.57
C PHE A 136 -0.70 -11.20 -9.48
N SER A 137 -0.80 -12.47 -9.91
CA SER A 137 -0.77 -13.63 -9.01
C SER A 137 0.60 -14.28 -8.84
N SER A 138 1.51 -14.05 -9.79
CA SER A 138 2.84 -14.67 -9.83
C SER A 138 3.80 -13.91 -10.74
N SER A 139 5.10 -14.12 -10.56
CA SER A 139 6.16 -13.59 -11.43
C SER A 139 6.01 -14.01 -12.89
N THR A 140 5.56 -15.23 -13.16
CA THR A 140 5.29 -15.71 -14.53
C THR A 140 4.16 -14.91 -15.17
N TYR A 141 3.04 -14.73 -14.45
CA TYR A 141 1.94 -13.91 -14.94
C TYR A 141 2.37 -12.47 -15.20
N LEU A 142 3.14 -11.89 -14.29
CA LEU A 142 3.67 -10.53 -14.41
C LEU A 142 4.53 -10.38 -15.67
N ALA A 143 5.50 -11.27 -15.87
CA ALA A 143 6.40 -11.23 -17.03
C ALA A 143 5.64 -11.41 -18.35
N ASP A 144 4.71 -12.37 -18.42
CA ASP A 144 3.88 -12.62 -19.61
C ASP A 144 2.96 -11.44 -19.92
N ASN A 145 2.42 -10.77 -18.90
CA ASN A 145 1.52 -9.65 -19.07
C ASN A 145 2.27 -8.38 -19.56
N ILE A 146 3.49 -8.15 -19.06
CA ILE A 146 4.35 -7.06 -19.51
C ILE A 146 4.78 -7.28 -20.96
N GLU A 147 5.20 -8.51 -21.31
CA GLU A 147 5.56 -8.88 -22.70
C GLU A 147 4.41 -8.58 -23.67
N LYS A 148 3.17 -8.97 -23.31
CA LYS A 148 1.97 -8.72 -24.12
C LYS A 148 1.58 -7.25 -24.19
N SER A 149 2.04 -6.42 -23.26
CA SER A 149 1.77 -4.98 -23.17
C SER A 149 2.95 -4.14 -23.68
N ALA A 150 3.70 -4.67 -24.66
CA ALA A 150 4.90 -4.03 -25.20
C ALA A 150 4.62 -2.57 -25.63
N GLY A 151 5.50 -1.64 -25.19
CA GLY A 151 5.37 -0.21 -25.45
C GLY A 151 4.64 0.59 -24.36
N THR A 152 4.04 -0.09 -23.38
CA THR A 152 3.51 0.55 -22.16
C THR A 152 4.59 0.58 -21.09
N ARG A 153 4.69 1.70 -20.36
CA ARG A 153 5.64 1.83 -19.24
C ARG A 153 5.13 1.00 -18.06
N ALA A 154 5.92 0.04 -17.62
CA ALA A 154 5.57 -0.87 -16.53
C ALA A 154 6.40 -0.58 -15.28
N PHE A 155 5.72 -0.37 -14.16
CA PHE A 155 6.31 -0.23 -12.84
C PHE A 155 5.86 -1.38 -11.93
N TYR A 156 6.75 -1.77 -11.02
CA TYR A 156 6.48 -2.75 -9.97
C TYR A 156 7.04 -2.20 -8.64
N ILE A 157 6.23 -2.23 -7.59
CA ILE A 157 6.66 -1.83 -6.25
C ILE A 157 6.78 -3.09 -5.39
N GLN A 158 7.96 -3.31 -4.83
CA GLN A 158 8.26 -4.44 -3.97
C GLN A 158 8.53 -3.97 -2.55
N ALA A 159 7.87 -4.60 -1.57
CA ALA A 159 8.24 -4.45 -0.16
C ALA A 159 9.26 -5.53 0.25
N ASP A 160 10.16 -5.21 1.17
CA ASP A 160 11.22 -6.13 1.65
C ASP A 160 10.65 -7.41 2.28
N TRP A 161 9.43 -7.37 2.82
CA TRP A 161 8.73 -8.51 3.42
C TRP A 161 7.92 -9.34 2.41
N ALA A 162 7.83 -8.89 1.15
CA ALA A 162 7.09 -9.55 0.07
C ALA A 162 7.94 -9.64 -1.21
N VAL A 163 9.13 -10.24 -1.09
CA VAL A 163 10.07 -10.38 -2.20
C VAL A 163 9.58 -11.42 -3.21
N GLN A 164 9.60 -11.07 -4.51
CA GLN A 164 9.33 -12.00 -5.61
C GLN A 164 10.65 -12.64 -6.07
N THR A 165 10.99 -13.79 -5.48
CA THR A 165 12.33 -14.41 -5.60
C THR A 165 12.70 -14.86 -7.02
N ASP A 166 11.72 -15.24 -7.85
CA ASP A 166 11.96 -15.70 -9.22
C ASP A 166 11.71 -14.62 -10.29
N LEU A 167 11.31 -13.40 -9.90
CA LEU A 167 10.87 -12.36 -10.84
C LEU A 167 11.95 -11.98 -11.86
N ALA A 168 13.18 -11.75 -11.40
CA ALA A 168 14.28 -11.38 -12.29
C ALA A 168 14.53 -12.47 -13.36
N GLN A 169 14.48 -13.75 -12.97
CA GLN A 169 14.63 -14.86 -13.90
C GLN A 169 13.45 -14.93 -14.89
N ARG A 170 12.20 -14.77 -14.42
CA ARG A 170 11.00 -14.78 -15.28
C ARG A 170 11.02 -13.64 -16.29
N LEU A 171 11.40 -12.44 -15.89
CA LEU A 171 11.55 -11.29 -16.79
C LEU A 171 12.63 -11.54 -17.83
N THR A 172 13.78 -12.09 -17.42
CA THR A 172 14.90 -12.36 -18.33
C THR A 172 14.51 -13.35 -19.44
N MET A 173 13.74 -14.40 -19.11
CA MET A 173 13.23 -15.34 -20.12
C MET A 173 12.30 -14.70 -21.16
N ARG A 174 11.70 -13.54 -20.84
CA ARG A 174 10.86 -12.73 -21.74
C ARG A 174 11.62 -11.59 -22.42
N GLY A 175 12.94 -11.52 -22.28
CA GLY A 175 13.74 -10.41 -22.80
C GLY A 175 13.43 -9.07 -22.10
N LEU A 176 13.03 -9.12 -20.83
CA LEU A 176 12.76 -7.96 -19.99
C LEU A 176 13.82 -7.84 -18.89
N ALA A 177 14.02 -6.62 -18.40
CA ALA A 177 14.96 -6.30 -17.32
C ALA A 177 14.27 -5.46 -16.24
N LEU A 178 14.66 -5.72 -14.99
CA LEU A 178 14.21 -4.98 -13.81
C LEU A 178 15.22 -3.89 -13.48
N HIS A 179 14.81 -2.63 -13.51
CA HIS A 179 15.66 -1.49 -13.15
C HIS A 179 15.18 -0.85 -11.85
N GLN A 180 15.99 -0.93 -10.80
CA GLN A 180 15.71 -0.19 -9.57
C GLN A 180 15.74 1.31 -9.84
N ARG A 181 14.64 2.00 -9.53
CA ARG A 181 14.49 3.44 -9.73
C ARG A 181 14.53 4.22 -8.44
N LEU A 182 13.98 3.64 -7.37
CA LEU A 182 13.96 4.23 -6.04
C LEU A 182 14.03 3.11 -5.01
N ARG A 183 14.76 3.34 -3.92
CA ARG A 183 14.62 2.60 -2.67
C ARG A 183 14.40 3.59 -1.55
N SER A 184 13.29 3.43 -0.82
CA SER A 184 12.97 4.23 0.35
C SER A 184 12.53 3.28 1.45
N GLY A 185 13.19 3.34 2.61
CA GLY A 185 12.95 2.41 3.71
C GLY A 185 12.95 0.94 3.26
N HIS A 186 11.80 0.30 3.44
CA HIS A 186 11.55 -1.12 3.13
C HIS A 186 10.82 -1.33 1.80
N VAL A 187 10.78 -0.32 0.94
CA VAL A 187 10.08 -0.36 -0.35
C VAL A 187 11.03 0.00 -1.48
N THR A 188 11.00 -0.79 -2.55
CA THR A 188 11.77 -0.57 -3.76
C THR A 188 10.84 -0.44 -4.96
N VAL A 189 11.04 0.63 -5.74
CA VAL A 189 10.33 0.86 -7.01
C VAL A 189 11.22 0.39 -8.15
N TYR A 190 10.68 -0.52 -8.95
CA TYR A 190 11.30 -1.01 -10.17
C TYR A 190 10.54 -0.51 -11.40
N GLU A 191 11.28 -0.14 -12.44
CA GLU A 191 10.76 -0.01 -13.80
C GLU A 191 11.17 -1.25 -14.59
N VAL A 192 10.23 -1.84 -15.32
CA VAL A 192 10.49 -2.96 -16.21
C VAL A 192 10.64 -2.44 -17.62
N THR A 193 11.78 -2.72 -18.25
CA THR A 193 12.05 -2.32 -19.64
C THR A 193 12.48 -3.51 -20.47
N ALA A 194 12.45 -3.37 -21.80
CA ALA A 194 13.08 -4.34 -22.67
C ALA A 194 14.58 -4.46 -22.35
N ALA A 195 15.09 -5.68 -22.27
CA ALA A 195 16.51 -5.91 -22.11
C ALA A 195 17.23 -5.50 -23.41
N THR A 196 18.18 -4.57 -23.30
CA THR A 196 18.98 -4.11 -24.45
C THR A 196 20.03 -5.14 -24.89
N ASN A 197 20.37 -6.09 -24.00
CA ASN A 197 21.42 -7.07 -24.22
C ASN A 197 20.81 -8.46 -24.10
N ALA A 198 20.90 -9.28 -25.15
CA ALA A 198 20.73 -10.72 -25.03
C ALA A 198 21.77 -11.21 -23.99
N CYS A 199 21.35 -11.95 -22.97
CA CYS A 199 22.26 -12.33 -21.90
C CYS A 199 23.45 -13.10 -22.49
N SER A 200 24.66 -12.91 -21.95
CA SER A 200 25.86 -13.65 -22.40
C SER A 200 25.71 -15.17 -22.26
N TRP A 201 24.77 -15.63 -21.42
CA TRP A 201 24.41 -17.04 -21.24
C TRP A 201 23.18 -17.47 -22.06
N CYS A 202 22.51 -16.57 -22.80
CA CYS A 202 21.43 -16.92 -23.72
C CYS A 202 22.00 -17.65 -24.96
N VAL A 203 22.52 -18.85 -24.75
CA VAL A 203 23.09 -19.72 -25.78
C VAL A 203 22.05 -20.12 -26.85
N CYS A 204 20.75 -19.95 -26.56
CA CYS A 204 19.66 -20.35 -27.47
C CYS A 204 18.95 -19.19 -28.18
N ALA A 205 19.42 -17.94 -28.06
CA ALA A 205 18.85 -16.86 -28.86
C ALA A 205 19.36 -17.00 -30.30
N ALA A 206 18.51 -17.48 -31.20
CA ALA A 206 18.83 -17.51 -32.63
C ALA A 206 19.34 -16.12 -33.05
N PRO A 207 20.45 -16.05 -33.82
CA PRO A 207 20.95 -14.78 -34.32
C PRO A 207 19.78 -14.01 -34.95
N ARG A 208 19.51 -12.81 -34.46
CA ARG A 208 18.66 -11.86 -35.19
C ARG A 208 19.46 -11.39 -36.40
N ASP A 209 19.61 -12.28 -37.39
CA ASP A 209 20.17 -11.92 -38.67
C ASP A 209 19.21 -10.89 -39.27
N GLY A 210 19.63 -9.62 -39.22
CA GLY A 210 19.00 -8.49 -39.91
C GLY A 210 19.11 -8.60 -41.43
N ARG A 211 19.17 -9.82 -41.98
CA ARG A 211 19.17 -10.08 -43.41
C ARG A 211 17.71 -10.02 -43.88
N SER A 212 17.28 -8.78 -44.08
CA SER A 212 16.18 -8.39 -44.95
C SER A 212 16.01 -9.38 -46.11
N ARG A 213 14.88 -10.10 -46.11
CA ARG A 213 14.32 -10.77 -47.29
C ARG A 213 13.89 -9.69 -48.29
N ASN A 214 14.84 -8.99 -48.88
CA ASN A 214 14.62 -8.23 -50.10
C ASN A 214 15.21 -9.05 -51.24
N GLY A 215 14.40 -9.93 -51.86
CA GLY A 215 14.85 -10.67 -53.03
C GLY A 215 14.13 -11.97 -53.39
N GLN A 216 12.97 -12.29 -52.82
CA GLN A 216 12.10 -13.28 -53.45
C GLN A 216 11.02 -12.57 -54.25
N THR A 217 11.38 -12.27 -55.49
CA THR A 217 10.48 -12.03 -56.61
C THR A 217 9.53 -13.22 -56.68
N GLN A 218 8.32 -13.04 -56.17
CA GLN A 218 7.24 -14.01 -56.29
C GLN A 218 6.76 -13.92 -57.73
N THR A 219 7.30 -14.79 -58.59
CA THR A 219 6.77 -14.99 -59.94
C THR A 219 5.35 -15.51 -59.83
N ALA A 220 4.45 -14.76 -60.47
CA ALA A 220 3.05 -15.08 -60.66
C ALA A 220 2.91 -16.52 -61.21
N GLY A 221 2.25 -17.37 -60.44
CA GLY A 221 1.68 -18.63 -60.89
C GLY A 221 0.17 -18.49 -60.80
N ASP A 222 -0.43 -18.18 -61.94
CA ASP A 222 -1.84 -18.39 -62.24
C ASP A 222 -2.20 -19.85 -61.92
N GLU A 223 -3.19 -20.08 -61.05
CA GLU A 223 -4.06 -21.24 -61.20
C GLU A 223 -5.42 -20.97 -60.56
N SER A 224 -6.35 -20.61 -61.45
CA SER A 224 -7.77 -20.68 -61.23
C SER A 224 -8.17 -22.11 -60.86
N THR A 225 -8.68 -22.36 -59.65
CA THR A 225 -9.67 -23.43 -59.48
C THR A 225 -10.63 -23.11 -58.33
N MET A 226 -11.90 -23.17 -58.70
CA MET A 226 -13.11 -23.07 -57.90
C MET A 226 -13.09 -23.90 -56.62
N GLY A 227 -13.67 -23.33 -55.55
CA GLY A 227 -13.98 -24.06 -54.33
C GLY A 227 -14.84 -23.23 -53.38
N ALA A 228 -16.12 -23.09 -53.73
CA ALA A 228 -17.13 -22.48 -52.88
C ALA A 228 -17.23 -23.25 -51.54
N PHE A 229 -16.89 -22.60 -50.43
CA PHE A 229 -17.24 -23.04 -49.09
C PHE A 229 -18.12 -21.98 -48.43
N GLY A 230 -19.43 -22.23 -48.47
CA GLY A 230 -20.44 -21.45 -47.78
C GLY A 230 -20.34 -21.64 -46.27
N TRP A 231 -20.30 -20.53 -45.54
CA TRP A 231 -20.52 -20.51 -44.11
C TRP A 231 -22.02 -20.25 -43.83
N PRO A 232 -22.68 -21.07 -43.01
CA PRO A 232 -24.06 -20.81 -42.63
C PRO A 232 -24.12 -19.62 -41.66
N ILE A 233 -24.92 -18.63 -42.04
CA ILE A 233 -25.41 -17.56 -41.17
C ILE A 233 -26.39 -18.20 -40.19
N LEU A 234 -25.99 -18.35 -38.93
CA LEU A 234 -26.87 -18.77 -37.84
C LEU A 234 -27.20 -17.55 -36.97
N GLY A 235 -28.41 -17.06 -37.17
CA GLY A 235 -29.40 -16.96 -36.10
C GLY A 235 -29.16 -15.91 -35.02
N ALA A 236 -29.77 -14.74 -35.23
CA ALA A 236 -30.07 -13.78 -34.19
C ALA A 236 -30.91 -14.42 -33.06
N ALA A 237 -30.45 -14.29 -31.82
CA ALA A 237 -31.28 -14.45 -30.62
C ALA A 237 -31.27 -13.13 -29.84
N ARG A 238 -32.39 -12.38 -29.95
CA ARG A 238 -32.73 -11.28 -29.04
C ARG A 238 -33.09 -11.88 -27.69
N GLY A 239 -32.28 -11.64 -26.67
CA GLY A 239 -32.63 -11.85 -25.26
C GLY A 239 -32.59 -10.51 -24.52
N ALA A 240 -33.72 -10.10 -23.96
CA ALA A 240 -33.88 -8.87 -23.19
C ALA A 240 -33.04 -8.88 -21.89
N PRO A 241 -32.68 -7.71 -21.33
CA PRO A 241 -31.89 -7.62 -20.11
C PRO A 241 -32.74 -7.92 -18.87
N GLY A 242 -32.41 -9.02 -18.19
CA GLY A 242 -32.82 -9.28 -16.82
C GLY A 242 -31.95 -8.50 -15.84
N SER A 243 -32.56 -7.56 -15.13
CA SER A 243 -31.96 -6.84 -14.00
C SER A 243 -31.67 -7.82 -12.85
N MET A 244 -30.40 -8.17 -12.63
CA MET A 244 -29.94 -8.81 -11.40
C MET A 244 -29.42 -7.75 -10.44
N THR A 245 -30.28 -7.34 -9.51
CA THR A 245 -29.88 -6.69 -8.26
C THR A 245 -29.20 -7.72 -7.37
N LEU A 246 -27.87 -7.72 -7.34
CA LEU A 246 -27.10 -8.40 -6.30
C LEU A 246 -27.15 -7.54 -5.03
N GLY A 247 -27.97 -7.96 -4.08
CA GLY A 247 -27.93 -7.49 -2.70
C GLY A 247 -26.65 -7.98 -2.03
N VAL A 248 -25.84 -7.04 -1.57
CA VAL A 248 -24.70 -7.30 -0.69
C VAL A 248 -25.20 -7.20 0.75
N PRO A 249 -25.15 -8.26 1.57
CA PRO A 249 -25.20 -8.09 3.02
C PRO A 249 -23.82 -7.65 3.52
N TRP A 250 -23.88 -6.67 4.42
CA TRP A 250 -22.79 -5.98 5.13
C TRP A 250 -21.66 -6.86 5.64
#